data_AF-A0A644XI33-F1
#
_entry.id   AF-A0A644XI33-F1
#
_cell.length_a   1.000
_cell.length_b   1.000
_cell.length_c   1.000
_cell.angle_alpha   90.00
_cell.angle_beta   90.00
_cell.angle_gamma   90.00
#
_symmetry.space_group_name_H-M   'P 1'
#
loop_
_entity.id
_entity.type
_entity.pdbx_description
1 polymer ?
#
loop_
_entity_poly.entity_id
_entity_poly.type
_entity_poly.pdbx_seq_one_letter_code
_entity_poly.pdbx_strand_id
1 'polypeptide(L)'
;MKIQPIKPSDAISSYLTSVRTTGHASVPAAKFSSDSVELSAGAQKFSSLLKSVKLELERDGQDEELRVAQIAARIQEGSYQVSSSDVVSGILSSLGRRE
;
A
#
# COMPACT_ATOMS: atom_id res chain seq x y z
N MET A 1 -31.22 -30.92 -23.64
CA MET A 1 -31.38 -29.59 -24.27
C MET A 1 -30.33 -29.45 -25.36
N LYS A 2 -30.70 -29.11 -26.60
CA LYS A 2 -29.75 -28.84 -27.70
C LYS A 2 -29.47 -27.33 -27.72
N ILE A 3 -28.25 -26.92 -27.38
CA ILE A 3 -27.82 -25.52 -27.45
C ILE A 3 -27.56 -25.21 -28.93
N GLN A 4 -28.31 -24.28 -29.52
CA GLN A 4 -28.08 -23.88 -30.90
C GLN A 4 -26.86 -22.93 -30.95
N PRO A 5 -25.89 -23.17 -31.86
CA PRO A 5 -24.73 -22.30 -31.98
C PRO A 5 -25.15 -20.95 -32.56
N ILE A 6 -24.92 -19.89 -31.80
CA ILE A 6 -25.14 -18.51 -32.24
C ILE A 6 -23.98 -18.16 -33.19
N LYS A 7 -24.30 -17.65 -34.39
CA LYS A 7 -23.28 -17.23 -35.35
C LYS A 7 -22.56 -15.97 -34.82
N PRO A 8 -21.22 -15.85 -34.98
CA PRO A 8 -20.45 -14.74 -34.43
C PRO A 8 -20.96 -13.35 -34.87
N SER A 9 -21.53 -13.25 -36.08
CA SER A 9 -22.13 -12.02 -36.61
C SER A 9 -23.28 -11.47 -35.75
N ASP A 10 -24.06 -12.37 -35.16
CA ASP A 10 -25.27 -12.03 -34.42
C ASP A 10 -24.90 -11.58 -33.00
N ALA A 11 -23.86 -12.18 -32.43
CA ALA A 11 -23.29 -11.76 -31.15
C ALA A 11 -22.73 -10.34 -31.22
N ILE A 12 -21.98 -10.01 -32.28
CA ILE A 12 -21.40 -8.67 -32.46
C ILE A 12 -22.50 -7.62 -32.64
N SER A 13 -23.55 -7.94 -33.40
CA SER A 13 -24.69 -7.04 -33.63
C SER A 13 -25.46 -6.77 -32.33
N SER A 14 -25.65 -7.78 -31.49
CA SER A 14 -26.31 -7.62 -30.18
C SER A 14 -25.49 -6.75 -29.21
N TYR A 15 -24.16 -6.90 -29.25
CA TYR A 15 -23.24 -6.11 -28.43
C TYR A 15 -23.25 -4.63 -28.84
N LEU A 16 -23.10 -4.34 -30.15
CA LEU A 16 -23.12 -2.96 -30.66
C LEU A 16 -24.45 -2.26 -30.38
N THR A 17 -25.57 -2.99 -30.48
CA THR A 17 -26.89 -2.46 -30.15
C THR A 17 -26.99 -2.12 -28.66
N SER A 18 -26.47 -2.99 -27.79
CA SER A 18 -26.50 -2.79 -26.33
C SER A 18 -25.59 -1.64 -25.87
N VAL A 19 -24.43 -1.45 -26.50
CA VAL A 19 -23.52 -0.34 -26.20
C VAL A 19 -24.10 0.99 -26.69
N ARG A 20 -24.83 1.01 -27.80
CA ARG A 20 -25.43 2.23 -28.36
C ARG A 20 -26.66 2.69 -27.58
N THR A 21 -27.42 1.77 -26.98
CA THR A 21 -28.61 2.11 -26.17
C THR A 21 -28.28 2.47 -24.72
N THR A 22 -27.13 2.05 -24.19
CA THR A 22 -26.70 2.35 -22.81
C THR A 22 -26.07 3.74 -22.64
N GLY A 23 -25.77 4.46 -23.73
CA GLY A 23 -25.22 5.82 -23.69
C GLY A 23 -26.16 6.93 -23.20
N HIS A 24 -27.47 6.66 -23.03
CA HIS A 24 -28.46 7.65 -22.61
C HIS A 24 -29.48 7.15 -21.58
N ALA A 25 -29.11 6.17 -20.76
CA ALA A 25 -29.89 5.84 -19.56
C ALA A 25 -29.21 6.47 -18.35
N SER A 26 -29.81 7.52 -17.79
CA SER A 26 -29.48 8.02 -16.46
C SER A 26 -29.56 6.86 -15.48
N VAL A 27 -28.39 6.38 -15.03
CA VAL A 27 -28.29 5.36 -14.00
C VAL A 27 -28.99 5.90 -12.75
N PRO A 28 -30.06 5.27 -12.23
CA PRO A 28 -30.57 5.65 -10.93
C PRO A 28 -29.43 5.41 -9.95
N ALA A 29 -29.00 6.47 -9.27
CA ALA A 29 -27.93 6.43 -8.29
C ALA A 29 -28.14 5.23 -7.37
N ALA A 30 -27.29 4.21 -7.52
CA ALA A 30 -27.25 3.11 -6.59
C ALA A 30 -26.97 3.73 -5.22
N LYS A 31 -27.98 3.73 -4.36
CA LYS A 31 -27.77 3.97 -2.94
C LYS A 31 -26.92 2.80 -2.46
N PHE A 32 -25.60 3.00 -2.48
CA PHE A 32 -24.69 2.18 -1.70
C PHE A 32 -25.07 2.42 -0.24
N SER A 33 -25.93 1.56 0.29
CA SER A 33 -26.11 1.44 1.74
C SER A 33 -24.76 1.07 2.30
N SER A 34 -24.12 2.04 2.94
CA SER A 34 -22.90 1.82 3.70
C SER A 34 -23.30 0.97 4.90
N ASP A 35 -23.17 -0.35 4.76
CA ASP A 35 -23.20 -1.25 5.90
C ASP A 35 -21.99 -0.91 6.76
N SER A 36 -22.21 -0.12 7.81
CA SER A 36 -21.22 0.12 8.83
C SER A 36 -21.10 -1.16 9.65
N VAL A 37 -20.13 -1.99 9.29
CA VAL A 37 -19.74 -3.13 10.12
C VAL A 37 -19.05 -2.54 11.34
N GLU A 38 -19.77 -2.48 12.46
CA GLU A 38 -19.14 -2.21 13.76
C GLU A 38 -18.12 -3.33 14.00
N LEU A 39 -16.84 -3.01 13.79
CA LEU A 39 -15.74 -3.88 14.13
C LEU A 39 -15.91 -4.26 15.60
N SER A 40 -15.82 -5.56 15.92
CA SER A 40 -15.84 -6.01 17.31
C SER A 40 -14.83 -5.22 18.14
N ALA A 41 -15.05 -5.05 19.44
CA ALA A 41 -14.17 -4.27 20.30
C ALA A 41 -12.69 -4.73 20.22
N GLY A 42 -12.44 -6.00 19.93
CA GLY A 42 -11.09 -6.53 19.65
C GLY A 42 -10.50 -6.06 18.32
N ALA A 43 -11.30 -6.04 17.24
CA ALA A 43 -10.86 -5.58 15.93
C ALA A 43 -10.62 -4.07 15.88
N GLN A 44 -11.35 -3.27 16.65
CA GLN A 44 -11.09 -1.83 16.81
C GLN A 44 -9.76 -1.56 17.52
N LYS A 45 -9.46 -2.32 18.58
CA LYS A 45 -8.18 -2.23 19.28
C LYS A 45 -7.02 -2.62 18.37
N PHE A 46 -7.16 -3.73 17.65
CA PHE A 46 -6.13 -4.20 16.73
C PHE A 46 -5.89 -3.21 15.58
N SER A 47 -6.95 -2.64 14.98
CA SER A 47 -6.80 -1.63 13.93
C SER A 47 -6.17 -0.33 14.45
N SER A 48 -6.50 0.09 15.68
CA SER A 48 -5.86 1.24 16.32
C SER A 48 -4.36 1.02 16.56
N LEU A 49 -3.99 -0.20 16.97
CA LEU A 49 -2.59 -0.58 17.17
C LEU A 49 -1.84 -0.59 15.84
N LEU A 50 -2.39 -1.21 14.79
CA LEU A 50 -1.79 -1.18 13.45
C LEU A 50 -1.64 0.24 12.91
N LYS A 51 -2.61 1.12 13.17
CA LYS A 51 -2.52 2.53 12.78
C LYS A 51 -1.41 3.25 13.52
N SER A 52 -1.22 2.99 14.82
CA SER A 52 -0.12 3.57 15.60
C SER A 52 1.25 3.09 15.11
N VAL A 53 1.41 1.77 14.87
CA VAL A 53 2.65 1.21 14.33
C VAL A 53 2.96 1.78 12.94
N LYS A 54 1.94 1.95 12.09
CA LYS A 54 2.12 2.58 10.78
C LYS A 54 2.60 4.02 10.88
N LEU A 55 2.00 4.81 11.77
CA LEU A 55 2.41 6.21 11.98
C LEU A 55 3.83 6.31 12.53
N GLU A 56 4.20 5.40 13.43
CA GLU A 56 5.56 5.32 13.98
C GLU A 56 6.57 4.94 12.90
N LEU A 57 6.26 3.95 12.06
CA LEU A 57 7.10 3.57 10.91
C LEU A 57 7.26 4.70 9.88
N GLU A 58 6.17 5.42 9.58
CA GLU A 58 6.23 6.56 8.66
C GLU A 58 7.10 7.69 9.21
N ARG A 59 7.01 7.95 10.52
CA ARG A 59 7.85 8.95 11.20
C ARG A 59 9.32 8.52 11.24
N ASP A 60 9.59 7.27 11.59
CA ASP A 60 10.94 6.72 11.64
C ASP A 60 11.59 6.72 10.25
N GLY A 61 10.81 6.45 9.19
CA GLY A 61 11.29 6.54 7.81
C GLY A 61 11.71 7.95 7.40
N GLN A 62 10.96 8.99 7.81
CA GLN A 62 11.33 10.38 7.55
C GLN A 62 12.58 10.80 8.34
N ASP A 63 12.69 10.40 9.59
CA ASP A 63 13.86 10.70 10.43
C ASP A 63 15.12 9.99 9.91
N GLU A 64 14.98 8.78 9.38
CA GLU A 64 16.08 8.03 8.76
C GLU A 64 16.52 8.65 7.44
N GLU A 65 15.59 9.09 6.58
CA GLU A 65 15.92 9.80 5.34
C GLU A 65 16.71 11.09 5.61
N LEU A 66 16.31 11.87 6.62
CA LEU A 66 17.03 13.06 7.04
C LEU A 66 18.44 12.75 7.57
N ARG A 67 18.58 11.67 8.37
CA ARG A 67 19.90 11.23 8.86
C ARG A 67 20.80 10.80 7.71
N VAL A 68 20.29 10.04 6.75
CA VAL A 68 21.05 9.60 5.58
C VAL A 68 21.50 10.80 4.75
N ALA A 69 20.62 11.77 4.50
CA ALA A 69 20.97 12.99 3.77
C ALA A 69 22.08 13.80 4.48
N GLN A 70 22.02 13.93 5.81
CA GLN A 70 23.06 14.60 6.60
C GLN A 70 24.40 13.87 6.54
N ILE A 71 24.40 12.54 6.65
CA ILE A 71 25.62 11.73 6.54
C ILE A 71 26.20 11.86 5.13
N ALA A 72 25.37 11.77 4.10
CA ALA A 72 25.79 11.91 2.71
C ALA A 72 26.44 13.28 2.44
N ALA A 73 25.85 14.36 2.97
CA ALA A 73 26.42 15.71 2.87
C ALA A 73 27.80 15.79 3.55
N ARG A 74 27.94 15.23 4.76
CA ARG A 74 29.22 15.20 5.49
C ARG A 74 30.29 14.36 4.77
N ILE A 75 29.88 13.28 4.09
CA ILE A 75 30.79 12.46 3.27
C ILE A 75 31.31 13.27 2.08
N GLN A 76 30.42 14.00 1.39
CA GLN A 76 30.79 14.85 0.25
C GLN A 76 31.73 16.00 0.65
N GLU A 77 31.53 16.57 1.83
CA GLU A 77 32.41 17.60 2.41
C GLU A 77 33.75 17.02 2.92
N GLY A 78 33.87 15.70 3.03
CA GLY A 78 35.03 15.03 3.64
C GLY A 78 35.10 15.19 5.17
N SER A 79 34.03 15.70 5.81
CA SER A 79 33.90 15.92 7.25
C SER A 79 33.30 14.72 8.00
N TYR A 80 32.91 13.67 7.26
CA TYR A 80 32.43 12.42 7.84
C TYR A 80 33.59 11.54 8.30
N GLN A 81 33.73 11.37 9.61
CA GLN A 81 34.68 10.46 10.22
C GLN A 81 33.93 9.41 11.03
N VAL A 82 34.32 8.15 10.84
CA VAL A 82 33.84 7.02 11.63
C VAL A 82 35.00 6.55 12.49
N SER A 83 34.81 6.52 13.81
CA SER A 83 35.86 6.04 14.71
C SER A 83 35.98 4.52 14.65
N SER A 84 37.18 3.99 14.86
CA SER A 84 37.38 2.53 14.91
C SER A 84 36.56 1.87 16.03
N SER A 85 36.32 2.59 17.14
CA SER A 85 35.43 2.14 18.22
C SER A 85 33.99 1.96 17.76
N ASP A 86 33.47 2.87 16.92
CA ASP A 86 32.10 2.77 16.41
C ASP A 86 31.94 1.57 15.48
N VAL A 87 32.95 1.30 14.65
CA VAL A 87 32.98 0.12 13.77
C VAL A 87 32.99 -1.17 14.59
N VAL A 88 33.85 -1.27 15.60
CA VAL A 88 33.93 -2.45 16.48
C VAL A 88 32.63 -2.67 17.24
N SER A 89 32.05 -1.60 17.81
CA SER A 89 30.75 -1.66 18.48
C SER A 89 29.64 -2.15 17.54
N GLY A 90 29.62 -1.67 16.29
CA GLY A 90 28.69 -2.13 15.26
C GLY A 90 28.82 -3.62 14.99
N ILE A 91 30.05 -4.13 14.80
CA ILE A 91 30.31 -5.55 14.56
C ILE A 91 29.85 -6.40 15.75
N LEU A 92 30.23 -6.02 16.98
CA LEU A 92 29.89 -6.77 18.19
C LEU A 92 28.37 -6.80 18.44
N SER A 93 27.67 -5.68 18.23
CA SER A 93 26.22 -5.60 18.36
C SER A 93 25.46 -6.44 17.33
N SER A 94 26.07 -6.70 16.17
CA SER A 94 25.50 -7.56 15.13
C SER A 94 25.69 -9.06 15.41
N LEU A 95 26.79 -9.42 16.08
CA LEU A 95 27.11 -10.80 16.45
C LEU A 95 26.30 -11.27 17.67
N GLY A 96 26.05 -10.38 18.64
CA GLY A 96 25.28 -10.69 19.85
C GLY A 96 23.76 -10.86 19.65
N ARG A 97 23.24 -10.65 18.43
CA ARG A 97 21.80 -10.74 18.12
C ARG A 97 21.39 -12.06 17.46
N ARG A 98 22.27 -13.07 17.48
CA ARG A 98 22.06 -14.41 16.87
C ARG A 98 21.74 -15.53 17.89
N GLU A 99 21.36 -15.19 19.11
CA GLU A 99 20.83 -16.14 20.11
C GLU A 99 19.35 -15.88 20.39
#